data_AF-A0A2N9LRV4-F1
#
_entry.id   AF-A0A2N9LRV4-F1
#
_cell.length_a   1.000
_cell.length_b   1.000
_cell.length_c   1.000
_cell.angle_alpha   90.00
_cell.angle_beta   90.00
_cell.angle_gamma   90.00
#
_symmetry.space_group_name_H-M   'P 1'
#
loop_
_entity.id
_entity.type
_entity.pdbx_description
1 polymer ?
#
loop_
_entity_poly.entity_id
_entity_poly.type
_entity_poly.pdbx_seq_one_letter_code
_entity_poly.pdbx_strand_id
1 'polypeptide(L)'
;MRSPFKSGMQGVFLTAAELTHRDFIVSLTARNAPGADLLVTDYQCKLTWSVQVKTNQSTSANFWLLNASAEKLVSHNFIYVFVGLQGNQRPKFLVVPSRIVAANVCKETTPRGTFYSFLRNTKFDHKDEGWEEAFGQPSALFPEEIAPIGLKTSP
;
A
#
# COMPACT_ATOMS: atom_id res chain seq x y z
N MET A 1 23.49 1.75 14.44
CA MET A 1 22.16 2.38 14.24
C MET A 1 21.93 2.55 12.73
N ARG A 2 20.93 1.90 12.12
CA ARG A 2 20.64 2.09 10.68
C ARG A 2 19.85 3.40 10.51
N SER A 3 20.24 4.24 9.55
CA SER A 3 19.58 5.52 9.26
C SER A 3 18.07 5.33 9.02
N PRO A 4 17.19 6.16 9.60
CA PRO A 4 15.74 6.07 9.43
C PRO A 4 15.32 6.19 7.94
N PHE A 5 16.08 6.95 7.15
CA PHE A 5 15.88 7.08 5.71
C PHE A 5 16.04 5.75 4.96
N LYS A 6 16.96 4.89 5.40
CA LYS A 6 17.19 3.57 4.77
C LYS A 6 16.01 2.65 5.00
N SER A 7 15.32 2.77 6.14
CA SER A 7 14.16 1.92 6.45
C SER A 7 12.88 2.36 5.75
N GLY A 8 12.64 3.67 5.60
CA GLY A 8 11.47 4.17 4.86
C GLY A 8 11.44 3.68 3.42
N MET A 9 12.53 3.89 2.68
CA MET A 9 12.64 3.47 1.29
C MET A 9 12.72 1.95 1.12
N GLN A 10 13.31 1.23 2.09
CA GLN A 10 13.27 -0.24 2.10
C GLN A 10 11.83 -0.76 2.10
N GLY A 11 10.94 -0.19 2.91
CA GLY A 11 9.52 -0.58 2.90
C GLY A 11 8.82 -0.28 1.59
N VAL A 12 9.17 0.81 0.91
CA VAL A 12 8.66 1.14 -0.44
C VAL A 12 9.04 0.06 -1.45
N PHE A 13 10.33 -0.31 -1.51
CA PHE A 13 10.80 -1.35 -2.43
C PHE A 13 10.18 -2.73 -2.13
N LEU A 14 10.04 -3.08 -0.85
CA LEU A 14 9.41 -4.34 -0.45
C LEU A 14 7.92 -4.37 -0.82
N THR A 15 7.22 -3.25 -0.66
CA THR A 15 5.82 -3.10 -1.08
C THR A 15 5.69 -3.23 -2.60
N ALA A 16 6.58 -2.59 -3.36
CA ALA A 16 6.60 -2.71 -4.82
C ALA A 16 6.81 -4.17 -5.26
N ALA A 17 7.74 -4.89 -4.61
CA ALA A 17 7.99 -6.30 -4.90
C ALA A 17 6.75 -7.19 -4.62
N GLU A 18 6.04 -6.97 -3.51
CA GLU A 18 4.81 -7.69 -3.18
C GLU A 18 3.68 -7.40 -4.19
N LEU A 19 3.54 -6.14 -4.62
CA LEU A 19 2.55 -5.76 -5.62
C LEU A 19 2.86 -6.36 -7.00
N THR A 20 4.11 -6.33 -7.44
CA THR A 20 4.53 -6.98 -8.69
C THR A 20 4.37 -8.50 -8.64
N HIS A 21 4.58 -9.12 -7.47
CA HIS A 21 4.29 -10.55 -7.28
C HIS A 21 2.80 -10.89 -7.43
N ARG A 22 1.91 -9.90 -7.34
CA ARG A 22 0.46 -10.01 -7.50
C ARG A 22 -0.02 -9.47 -8.86
N ASP A 23 0.86 -9.45 -9.85
CA ASP A 23 0.58 -9.02 -11.23
C ASP A 23 0.18 -7.55 -11.40
N PHE A 24 0.50 -6.68 -10.44
CA PHE A 24 0.35 -5.24 -10.60
C PHE A 24 1.58 -4.61 -11.25
N ILE A 25 1.34 -3.58 -12.08
CA ILE A 25 2.36 -2.70 -12.61
C ILE A 25 2.58 -1.58 -11.59
N VAL A 26 3.83 -1.33 -11.20
CA VAL A 26 4.18 -0.39 -10.13
C VAL A 26 5.21 0.62 -10.63
N SER A 27 4.96 1.89 -10.36
CA SER A 27 5.91 2.99 -10.55
C SER A 27 6.22 3.67 -9.22
N LEU A 28 7.50 3.86 -8.92
CA LEU A 28 7.93 4.59 -7.73
C LEU A 28 7.87 6.10 -8.00
N THR A 29 7.38 6.86 -7.03
CA THR A 29 7.37 8.32 -7.13
C THR A 29 8.73 8.91 -6.72
N ALA A 30 8.99 10.14 -7.18
CA ALA A 30 10.13 10.89 -6.69
C ALA A 30 10.00 11.15 -5.18
N ARG A 31 11.13 11.19 -4.47
CA ARG A 31 11.16 11.44 -3.03
C ARG A 31 10.39 12.71 -2.68
N ASN A 32 9.53 12.64 -1.67
CA ASN A 32 8.66 13.71 -1.20
C ASN A 32 7.53 14.12 -2.16
N ALA A 33 7.20 13.29 -3.15
CA ALA A 33 5.98 13.47 -3.92
C ALA A 33 4.77 13.52 -2.96
N PRO A 34 3.96 14.58 -2.99
CA PRO A 34 2.80 14.68 -2.12
C PRO A 34 1.82 13.54 -2.40
N GLY A 35 1.47 12.78 -1.36
CA GLY A 35 0.31 11.90 -1.37
C GLY A 35 0.49 10.51 -1.98
N ALA A 36 1.67 10.12 -2.47
CA ALA A 36 1.93 8.72 -2.87
C ALA A 36 3.43 8.41 -2.93
N ASP A 37 3.83 7.26 -2.39
CA ASP A 37 5.16 6.67 -2.60
C ASP A 37 5.20 5.77 -3.85
N LEU A 38 4.06 5.16 -4.20
CA LEU A 38 3.90 4.34 -5.40
C LEU A 38 2.62 4.73 -6.16
N LEU A 39 2.70 4.64 -7.48
CA LEU A 39 1.55 4.59 -8.39
C LEU A 39 1.44 3.16 -8.92
N VAL A 40 0.26 2.57 -8.76
CA VAL A 40 0.02 1.15 -9.06
C VAL A 40 -1.10 1.06 -10.07
N THR A 41 -1.02 0.16 -11.04
CA THR A 41 -2.12 -0.13 -11.95
C THR A 41 -2.24 -1.62 -12.20
N ASP A 42 -3.44 -2.08 -12.54
CA ASP A 42 -3.66 -3.45 -12.98
C ASP A 42 -3.00 -3.66 -14.35
N TYR A 43 -2.84 -4.92 -14.75
CA TYR A 43 -2.17 -5.26 -16.01
C TYR A 43 -2.87 -4.65 -17.25
N GLN A 44 -4.19 -4.43 -17.19
CA GLN A 44 -4.95 -3.82 -18.27
C GLN A 44 -4.94 -2.29 -18.26
N CYS A 45 -4.28 -1.67 -17.27
CA CYS A 45 -4.24 -0.22 -17.06
C CYS A 45 -5.65 0.43 -16.93
N LYS A 46 -6.63 -0.31 -16.40
CA LYS A 46 -8.01 0.16 -16.20
C LYS A 46 -8.24 0.73 -14.81
N LEU A 47 -7.51 0.24 -13.82
CA LEU A 47 -7.59 0.68 -12.44
C LEU A 47 -6.21 1.16 -11.99
N THR A 48 -6.19 2.31 -11.33
CA THR A 48 -4.96 2.91 -10.81
C THR A 48 -5.14 3.21 -9.33
N TRP A 49 -4.10 3.01 -8.54
CA TRP A 49 -4.07 3.33 -7.11
C TRP A 49 -2.88 4.21 -6.78
N SER A 50 -3.13 5.18 -5.89
CA SER A 50 -2.08 5.87 -5.15
C SER A 50 -1.79 5.09 -3.88
N VAL A 51 -0.52 4.82 -3.58
CA VAL A 51 -0.14 4.05 -2.39
C VAL A 51 0.84 4.83 -1.53
N GLN A 52 0.52 4.97 -0.25
CA GLN A 52 1.41 5.51 0.77
C GLN A 52 1.95 4.38 1.65
N VAL A 53 3.27 4.31 1.78
CA VAL A 53 3.96 3.33 2.59
C VAL A 53 4.40 3.96 3.91
N LYS A 54 4.17 3.25 5.01
CA LYS A 54 4.67 3.62 6.34
C LYS A 54 5.44 2.44 6.92
N THR A 55 6.67 2.67 7.34
CA THR A 55 7.61 1.59 7.70
C THR A 55 8.13 1.75 9.12
N ASN A 56 8.14 0.64 9.87
CA ASN A 56 8.61 0.56 11.24
C ASN A 56 9.72 -0.48 11.30
N GLN A 57 10.81 -0.16 12.01
CA GLN A 57 11.94 -1.08 12.21
C GLN A 57 11.66 -2.17 13.24
N SER A 58 10.64 -1.99 14.08
CA SER A 58 10.25 -2.97 15.10
C SER A 58 8.79 -3.37 14.93
N THR A 59 8.54 -4.67 14.96
CA THR A 59 7.20 -5.26 15.05
C THR A 59 6.50 -4.95 16.38
N SER A 60 7.24 -4.54 17.41
CA SER A 60 6.69 -4.15 18.71
C SER A 60 6.02 -2.77 18.72
N ALA A 61 6.18 -1.98 17.66
CA ALA A 61 5.45 -0.73 17.53
C ALA A 61 3.96 -1.03 17.29
N ASN A 62 3.13 -0.59 18.25
CA ASN A 62 1.67 -0.77 18.24
C ASN A 62 0.94 0.24 17.34
N PHE A 63 1.67 1.20 16.75
CA PHE A 63 1.10 2.25 15.91
C PHE A 63 2.02 2.63 14.75
N TRP A 64 1.45 3.34 13.79
CA TRP A 64 2.11 3.92 12.64
C TRP A 64 1.97 5.43 12.67
N LEU A 65 3.06 6.16 12.51
CA LEU A 65 3.00 7.63 12.42
C LEU A 65 2.41 8.07 11.09
N LEU A 66 1.40 8.92 11.18
CA LEU A 66 0.71 9.54 10.06
C LEU A 66 0.98 11.04 10.02
N ASN A 67 0.61 11.65 8.89
CA ASN A 67 0.60 13.10 8.75
C ASN A 67 -0.83 13.60 9.01
N ALA A 68 -0.98 14.88 9.36
CA ALA A 68 -2.30 15.50 9.61
C ALA A 68 -3.28 15.36 8.44
N SER A 69 -2.78 15.24 7.21
CA SER A 69 -3.59 15.05 6.01
C SER A 69 -4.31 13.69 5.98
N ALA A 70 -3.85 12.67 6.71
CA ALA A 70 -4.38 11.31 6.63
C ALA A 70 -5.87 11.20 7.00
N GLU A 71 -6.40 12.15 7.77
CA GLU A 71 -7.82 12.20 8.12
C GLU A 71 -8.72 12.69 6.99
N LYS A 72 -8.17 13.50 6.09
CA LYS A 72 -8.91 14.16 5.01
C LYS A 72 -8.65 13.52 3.67
N LEU A 73 -7.52 12.83 3.55
CA LEU A 73 -7.03 12.27 2.31
C LEU A 73 -7.65 10.89 2.09
N VAL A 74 -8.91 10.91 1.68
CA VAL A 74 -9.73 9.72 1.43
C VAL A 74 -10.05 9.64 -0.06
N SER A 75 -9.76 8.49 -0.66
CA SER A 75 -10.15 8.17 -2.04
C SER A 75 -10.40 6.67 -2.16
N HIS A 76 -11.29 6.28 -3.07
CA HIS A 76 -11.57 4.88 -3.37
C HIS A 76 -10.31 4.12 -3.79
N ASN A 77 -9.37 4.82 -4.44
CA ASN A 77 -8.16 4.27 -5.01
C ASN A 77 -6.90 4.71 -4.26
N PHE A 78 -7.02 5.17 -3.02
CA PHE A 78 -5.87 5.49 -2.18
C PHE A 78 -5.75 4.47 -1.05
N ILE A 79 -4.65 3.72 -1.07
CA ILE A 79 -4.30 2.68 -0.12
C ILE A 79 -3.08 3.07 0.73
N TYR A 80 -3.09 2.70 2.00
CA TYR A 80 -1.92 2.68 2.88
C TYR A 80 -1.36 1.26 2.96
N VAL A 81 -0.04 1.13 2.86
CA VAL A 81 0.68 -0.12 3.14
C VAL A 81 1.60 0.10 4.33
N PHE A 82 1.30 -0.57 5.43
CA PHE A 82 2.09 -0.53 6.65
C PHE A 82 3.07 -1.70 6.67
N VAL A 83 4.37 -1.42 6.75
CA VAL A 83 5.45 -2.42 6.61
C VAL A 83 6.22 -2.56 7.92
N GLY A 84 6.05 -3.69 8.59
CA GLY A 84 6.80 -4.07 9.79
C GLY A 84 8.03 -4.88 9.41
N LEU A 85 9.21 -4.27 9.42
CA LEU A 85 10.47 -4.94 9.08
C LEU A 85 10.85 -6.00 10.12
N GLN A 86 11.45 -7.10 9.67
CA GLN A 86 11.84 -8.25 10.49
C GLN A 86 13.27 -8.72 10.20
N GLY A 87 14.19 -7.76 10.05
CA GLY A 87 15.58 -8.07 9.68
C GLY A 87 15.65 -8.72 8.31
N ASN A 88 16.05 -10.00 8.27
CA ASN A 88 16.18 -10.80 7.04
C ASN A 88 14.96 -11.69 6.75
N GLN A 89 13.93 -11.65 7.59
CA GLN A 89 12.68 -12.39 7.36
C GLN A 89 11.72 -11.57 6.50
N ARG A 90 10.71 -12.23 5.92
CA ARG A 90 9.65 -11.54 5.18
C ARG A 90 8.99 -10.49 6.10
N PRO A 91 8.88 -9.22 5.68
CA PRO A 91 8.17 -8.21 6.45
C PRO A 91 6.71 -8.61 6.70
N LYS A 92 6.13 -8.07 7.76
CA LYS A 92 4.67 -8.11 7.96
C LYS A 92 4.05 -6.92 7.26
N PHE A 93 3.05 -7.17 6.41
CA PHE A 93 2.28 -6.12 5.77
C PHE A 93 0.91 -5.99 6.44
N LEU A 94 0.40 -4.76 6.44
CA LEU A 94 -1.00 -4.47 6.70
C LEU A 94 -1.44 -3.43 5.67
N VAL A 95 -2.38 -3.82 4.81
CA VAL A 95 -2.84 -3.05 3.67
C VAL A 95 -4.24 -2.55 3.96
N VAL A 96 -4.41 -1.23 3.92
CA VAL A 96 -5.60 -0.58 4.46
C VAL A 96 -6.08 0.52 3.51
N PRO A 97 -7.34 0.49 3.04
CA PRO A 97 -7.92 1.61 2.30
C PRO A 97 -7.89 2.91 3.09
N SER A 98 -7.61 4.03 2.42
CA SER A 98 -7.53 5.36 3.05
C SER A 98 -8.78 5.73 3.85
N ARG A 99 -9.97 5.30 3.40
CA ARG A 99 -11.23 5.49 4.14
C ARG A 99 -11.19 4.88 5.56
N ILE A 100 -10.58 3.70 5.71
CA ILE A 100 -10.48 3.00 6.99
C ILE A 100 -9.41 3.68 7.85
N VAL A 101 -8.28 4.07 7.24
CA VAL A 101 -7.24 4.82 7.94
C VAL A 101 -7.79 6.14 8.49
N ALA A 102 -8.44 6.94 7.65
CA ALA A 102 -9.02 8.23 8.02
C ALA A 102 -10.05 8.11 9.15
N ALA A 103 -10.90 7.07 9.12
CA ALA A 103 -11.89 6.81 10.16
C ALA A 103 -11.30 6.40 11.51
N ASN A 104 -10.04 5.94 11.54
CA ASN A 104 -9.38 5.38 12.73
C ASN A 104 -8.08 6.11 13.11
N VAL A 105 -7.90 7.34 12.62
CA VAL A 105 -6.74 8.15 13.02
C VAL A 105 -6.85 8.51 14.50
N CYS A 106 -5.83 8.16 15.26
CA CYS A 106 -5.64 8.57 16.64
C CYS A 106 -4.87 9.90 16.68
N LYS A 107 -5.46 10.90 17.32
CA LYS A 107 -4.88 12.22 17.55
C LYS A 107 -4.45 12.37 19.00
N GLU A 108 -3.22 12.77 19.21
CA GLU A 108 -2.72 13.14 20.53
C GLU A 108 -2.10 14.54 20.47
N THR A 109 -2.69 15.49 21.20
CA THR A 109 -2.17 16.86 21.27
C THR A 109 -1.31 17.01 22.52
N THR A 110 -0.05 17.41 22.30
CA THR A 110 0.92 17.72 23.35
C THR A 110 1.33 19.19 23.24
N PRO A 111 1.97 19.78 24.26
CA PRO A 111 2.56 21.12 24.15
C PRO A 111 3.58 21.27 23.01
N ARG A 112 4.14 20.16 22.50
CA ARG A 112 5.14 20.14 21.42
C ARG A 112 4.53 19.97 20.02
N GLY A 113 3.22 19.78 19.92
CA GLY A 113 2.52 19.56 18.65
C GLY A 113 1.49 18.43 18.72
N THR A 114 0.83 18.19 17.59
CA THR A 114 -0.19 17.14 17.43
C THR A 114 0.39 15.95 16.70
N PHE A 115 0.28 14.78 17.31
CA PHE A 115 0.67 13.49 16.74
C PHE A 115 -0.55 12.82 16.13
N TYR A 116 -0.37 12.27 14.92
CA TYR A 116 -1.38 11.50 14.21
C TYR A 116 -0.85 10.09 14.04
N SER A 117 -1.66 9.10 14.38
CA SER A 117 -1.25 7.71 14.28
C SER A 117 -2.38 6.77 13.88
N PHE A 118 -2.02 5.58 13.41
CA PHE A 118 -2.94 4.48 13.15
C PHE A 118 -2.52 3.27 13.96
N LEU A 119 -3.43 2.71 14.75
CA LEU A 119 -3.12 1.58 15.63
C LEU A 119 -3.07 0.27 14.84
N ARG A 120 -2.09 -0.59 15.16
CA ARG A 120 -1.91 -1.88 14.50
C ARG A 120 -3.07 -2.84 14.74
N ASN A 121 -3.70 -2.77 15.91
CA ASN A 121 -4.81 -3.62 16.32
C ASN A 121 -6.18 -3.06 15.91
N THR A 122 -6.21 -2.02 15.07
CA THR A 122 -7.46 -1.50 14.50
C THR A 122 -8.17 -2.65 13.80
N LYS A 123 -9.34 -3.04 14.31
CA LYS A 123 -10.14 -4.11 13.72
C LYS A 123 -10.85 -3.55 12.49
N PHE A 124 -10.55 -4.12 11.34
CA PHE A 124 -11.35 -3.98 10.14
C PHE A 124 -11.42 -5.34 9.44
N ASP A 125 -12.45 -5.54 8.63
CA ASP A 125 -12.65 -6.79 7.92
C ASP A 125 -11.61 -6.90 6.79
N HIS A 126 -10.69 -7.86 6.92
CA HIS A 126 -9.71 -8.20 5.92
C HIS A 126 -9.24 -9.64 6.10
N LYS A 127 -8.94 -10.31 5.00
CA LYS A 127 -8.23 -11.58 4.99
C LYS A 127 -6.74 -11.32 4.98
N ASP A 128 -6.00 -12.19 5.67
CA ASP A 128 -4.54 -12.16 5.76
C ASP A 128 -3.96 -10.76 6.04
N GLU A 129 -3.34 -10.14 5.03
CA GLU A 129 -2.69 -8.82 5.12
C GLU A 129 -3.53 -7.68 4.52
N GLY A 130 -4.72 -7.95 3.95
CA GLY A 130 -5.63 -6.95 3.38
C GLY A 130 -5.39 -6.56 1.91
N TRP A 131 -4.57 -7.32 1.17
CA TRP A 131 -4.24 -7.03 -0.22
C TRP A 131 -5.47 -7.09 -1.14
N GLU A 132 -6.28 -8.13 -1.02
CA GLU A 132 -7.43 -8.37 -1.88
C GLU A 132 -8.55 -7.36 -1.63
N GLU A 133 -8.83 -7.01 -0.38
CA GLU A 133 -9.86 -6.04 -0.03
C GLU A 133 -9.48 -4.61 -0.43
N ALA A 134 -8.17 -4.33 -0.52
CA ALA A 134 -7.66 -3.02 -0.88
C ALA A 134 -7.51 -2.82 -2.39
N PHE A 135 -7.02 -3.83 -3.11
CA PHE A 135 -6.70 -3.73 -4.53
C PHE A 135 -7.58 -4.59 -5.45
N GLY A 136 -8.36 -5.51 -4.90
CA GLY A 136 -9.03 -6.57 -5.67
C GLY A 136 -8.06 -7.67 -6.10
N GLN A 137 -8.52 -8.58 -6.96
CA GLN A 137 -7.70 -9.59 -7.62
C GLN A 137 -7.53 -9.24 -9.11
N PRO A 138 -6.34 -8.88 -9.59
CA PRO A 138 -6.10 -8.63 -11.01
C PRO A 138 -6.38 -9.85 -11.89
N SER A 139 -6.04 -11.05 -11.40
CA SER A 139 -6.20 -12.31 -12.12
C SER A 139 -7.66 -12.79 -12.24
N ALA A 140 -8.57 -12.30 -11.40
CA ALA A 140 -10.00 -12.62 -11.52
C ALA A 140 -10.66 -11.95 -12.74
N LEU A 141 -9.95 -11.03 -13.42
CA LEU A 141 -10.42 -10.34 -14.63
C LEU A 141 -10.09 -11.08 -15.93
N PHE A 142 -9.67 -12.35 -15.86
CA PHE A 142 -9.57 -13.26 -17.00
C PHE A 142 -10.80 -14.19 -17.10
N PRO A 143 -11.95 -13.75 -17.65
CA PRO A 143 -12.76 -14.67 -18.43
C PRO A 143 -11.93 -15.13 -19.64
N GLU A 144 -12.10 -16.39 -20.06
CA GLU A 144 -11.45 -17.04 -21.21
C GLU A 144 -11.70 -16.33 -22.57
N GLU A 145 -11.21 -15.10 -22.76
CA GLU A 145 -11.40 -14.35 -24.00
C GLU A 145 -10.08 -13.76 -24.49
N ILE A 146 -9.10 -14.62 -24.70
CA ILE A 146 -8.17 -14.43 -25.80
C ILE A 146 -8.31 -15.65 -26.71
N ALA A 147 -9.40 -15.68 -27.46
CA ALA A 147 -9.41 -16.47 -28.69
C ALA A 147 -8.21 -15.97 -29.52
N PRO A 148 -7.34 -16.87 -30.02
CA PRO A 148 -6.21 -16.45 -30.84
C PRO A 148 -6.76 -15.64 -32.01
N ILE A 149 -6.21 -14.44 -32.23
CA ILE A 149 -6.49 -13.66 -33.43
C ILE A 149 -6.09 -14.55 -34.60
N GLY A 150 -7.10 -15.13 -35.25
CA GLY A 150 -6.91 -15.99 -36.40
C GLY A 150 -6.23 -15.18 -37.50
N LEU A 151 -4.91 -15.32 -37.60
CA LEU A 151 -4.16 -15.03 -38.80
C LEU A 151 -4.72 -15.94 -39.90
N LYS A 152 -5.73 -15.46 -40.61
CA LYS A 152 -6.09 -16.01 -41.91
C LYS A 152 -4.91 -15.76 -42.83
N THR A 153 -4.06 -16.76 -42.99
CA THR A 153 -3.18 -16.87 -44.16
C THR A 153 -4.10 -17.11 -45.35
N SER A 154 -4.35 -16.07 -46.14
CA SER A 154 -4.98 -16.24 -47.46
C SER A 154 -4.00 -16.98 -48.39
N PRO A 155 -4.49 -17.93 -49.21
CA PRO A 155 -3.70 -18.63 -50.22
C PRO A 155 -3.29 -17.72 -51.38
#